data_AF-A0AAV5U9S5-F1
#
_entry.id   AF-A0AAV5U9S5-F1
#
_cell.length_a   1.000
_cell.length_b   1.000
_cell.length_c   1.000
_cell.angle_alpha   90.00
_cell.angle_beta   90.00
_cell.angle_gamma   90.00
#
_symmetry.space_group_name_H-M   'P 1'
#
loop_
_entity.id
_entity.type
_entity.pdbx_description
1 polymer ?
#
loop_
_entity_poly.entity_id
_entity_poly.type
_entity_poly.pdbx_seq_one_letter_code
_entity_poly.pdbx_strand_id
1 'polypeptide(L)'
;VMTKASAKSDYFWMGYQKSDDGVWRWEDKSSDPYTNWDVNEPSSASVSKCAYVDRTTPNLAWAAGNCQLGFPYVCEFRPCSAGFKDC
;
A
#
# COMPACT_ATOMS: atom_id res chain seq x y z
N VAL A 1 -13.67 -7.13 32.10
CA VAL A 1 -12.35 -6.88 31.49
C VAL A 1 -12.48 -7.21 30.01
N MET A 2 -12.60 -6.21 29.13
CA MET A 2 -12.58 -6.46 27.69
C MET A 2 -11.11 -6.61 27.27
N THR A 3 -10.68 -7.84 27.04
CA THR A 3 -9.36 -8.11 26.49
C THR A 3 -9.27 -7.56 25.08
N LYS A 4 -8.29 -6.68 24.84
CA LYS A 4 -7.93 -6.16 23.52
C LYS A 4 -7.46 -7.34 22.66
N ALA A 5 -8.34 -7.92 21.87
CA ALA A 5 -7.95 -8.83 20.81
C ALA A 5 -7.27 -8.00 19.72
N SER A 6 -5.93 -8.01 19.69
CA SER A 6 -5.20 -7.50 18.54
C SER A 6 -5.36 -8.51 17.41
N ALA A 7 -6.35 -8.33 16.55
CA ALA A 7 -6.46 -9.11 15.33
C ALA A 7 -5.22 -8.83 14.48
N LYS A 8 -4.40 -9.86 14.25
CA LYS A 8 -3.26 -9.78 13.34
C LYS A 8 -3.83 -9.71 11.92
N SER A 9 -3.53 -8.64 11.18
CA SER A 9 -3.83 -8.57 9.75
C SER A 9 -2.69 -9.23 8.95
N ASP A 10 -3.06 -9.85 7.84
CA ASP A 10 -2.12 -10.29 6.81
C ASP A 10 -2.05 -9.30 5.64
N TYR A 11 -3.00 -8.37 5.54
CA TYR A 11 -3.06 -7.35 4.48
C TYR A 11 -2.83 -5.95 5.04
N PHE A 12 -2.02 -5.17 4.35
CA PHE A 12 -1.70 -3.79 4.75
C PHE A 12 -1.72 -2.85 3.56
N TRP A 13 -2.49 -1.78 3.66
CA TRP A 13 -2.45 -0.71 2.67
C TRP A 13 -1.08 -0.03 2.64
N MET A 14 -0.68 0.36 1.43
CA MET A 14 0.47 1.21 1.17
C MET A 14 0.02 2.43 0.34
N GLY A 15 0.87 3.45 0.26
CA GLY A 15 0.57 4.69 -0.47
C GLY A 15 0.64 4.58 -1.99
N TYR A 16 0.35 3.43 -2.61
CA TYR A 16 0.38 3.25 -4.06
C TYR A 16 -1.04 3.04 -4.61
N GLN A 17 -1.46 3.93 -5.51
CA GLN A 17 -2.85 3.99 -5.98
C GLN A 17 -2.95 4.15 -7.50
N LYS A 18 -4.01 3.59 -8.08
CA LYS A 18 -4.37 3.74 -9.49
C LYS A 18 -5.25 4.98 -9.67
N SER A 19 -4.71 5.98 -10.36
CA SER A 19 -5.43 7.19 -10.75
C SER A 19 -6.52 6.89 -11.80
N ASP A 20 -7.40 7.86 -12.04
CA ASP A 20 -8.50 7.71 -13.02
C ASP A 20 -8.03 7.59 -14.48
N ASP A 21 -6.80 8.02 -14.77
CA ASP A 21 -6.11 7.77 -16.06
C ASP A 21 -5.54 6.35 -16.19
N GLY A 22 -5.74 5.51 -15.17
CA GLY A 22 -5.30 4.11 -15.14
C GLY A 22 -3.84 3.91 -14.73
N VAL A 23 -3.13 4.98 -14.39
CA VAL A 23 -1.71 4.93 -14.02
C VAL A 23 -1.55 4.82 -12.50
N TRP A 24 -0.61 3.97 -12.07
CA TRP A 24 -0.27 3.80 -10.66
C TRP A 24 0.74 4.85 -10.20
N ARG A 25 0.49 5.47 -9.04
CA ARG A 25 1.31 6.55 -8.47
C ARG A 25 1.42 6.42 -6.96
N TRP A 26 2.57 6.83 -6.44
CA TRP A 26 2.79 6.97 -5.01
C TRP A 26 2.17 8.29 -4.50
N GLU A 27 1.52 8.24 -3.34
CA GLU A 27 0.93 9.40 -2.68
C GLU A 27 1.97 10.46 -2.30
N ASP A 28 3.19 10.03 -1.96
CA ASP A 28 4.32 10.91 -1.63
C ASP A 28 4.99 11.55 -2.87
N LYS A 29 4.47 11.23 -4.08
CA LYS A 29 4.98 11.68 -5.38
C LYS A 29 6.37 11.14 -5.73
N SER A 30 6.84 10.10 -5.05
CA SER A 30 8.05 9.39 -5.44
C SER A 30 7.89 8.81 -6.86
N SER A 31 8.95 8.95 -7.66
CA SER A 31 8.98 8.52 -9.07
C SER A 31 9.68 7.17 -9.25
N ASP A 32 9.82 6.38 -8.18
CA ASP A 32 10.52 5.10 -8.22
C ASP A 32 9.78 4.11 -9.13
N PRO A 33 10.46 3.50 -10.14
CA PRO A 33 9.84 2.52 -11.03
C PRO A 33 9.64 1.14 -10.40
N TYR A 34 10.14 0.90 -9.18
CA TYR A 34 10.05 -0.40 -8.53
C TYR A 34 8.59 -0.82 -8.29
N THR A 35 8.29 -2.07 -8.65
CA THR A 35 7.03 -2.72 -8.31
C THR A 35 7.29 -4.16 -7.86
N ASN A 36 6.45 -4.66 -6.95
CA ASN A 36 6.51 -6.03 -6.45
C ASN A 36 5.15 -6.73 -6.56
N TRP A 37 4.45 -6.52 -7.68
CA TRP A 37 3.15 -7.14 -7.93
C TRP A 37 3.23 -8.66 -7.86
N ASP A 38 2.24 -9.29 -7.23
CA ASP A 38 2.09 -10.74 -7.25
C ASP A 38 1.67 -11.23 -8.66
N VAL A 39 1.67 -12.54 -8.85
CA VAL A 39 1.27 -13.16 -10.11
C VAL A 39 -0.18 -12.78 -10.45
N ASN A 40 -0.38 -12.19 -11.63
CA ASN A 40 -1.65 -11.65 -12.14
C ASN A 40 -2.11 -10.32 -11.52
N GLU A 41 -1.25 -9.64 -10.76
CA GLU A 41 -1.49 -8.28 -10.28
C GLU A 41 -0.76 -7.25 -11.16
N PRO A 42 -1.24 -5.99 -11.22
CA PRO A 42 -2.44 -5.47 -10.56
C PRO A 42 -3.74 -5.92 -11.25
N SER A 43 -4.79 -6.18 -10.45
CA SER A 43 -6.14 -6.49 -10.93
C SER A 43 -6.67 -5.45 -11.91
N SER A 44 -7.34 -5.90 -12.96
CA SER A 44 -8.01 -5.06 -13.95
C SER A 44 -9.40 -4.57 -13.51
N ALA A 45 -9.89 -5.03 -12.35
CA ALA A 45 -11.18 -4.62 -11.81
C ALA A 45 -11.21 -3.11 -11.54
N SER A 46 -12.28 -2.43 -11.95
CA SER A 46 -12.41 -0.97 -11.83
C SER A 46 -12.42 -0.48 -10.38
N VAL A 47 -12.83 -1.33 -9.44
CA VAL A 47 -12.85 -1.05 -7.99
C VAL A 47 -11.47 -1.21 -7.35
N SER A 48 -10.55 -1.96 -7.97
CA SER A 48 -9.22 -2.25 -7.43
C SER A 48 -8.24 -1.13 -7.72
N LYS A 49 -8.34 -0.05 -6.94
CA LYS A 49 -7.56 1.18 -7.12
C LYS A 49 -6.48 1.42 -6.05
N CYS A 50 -6.42 0.62 -4.99
CA CYS A 50 -5.41 0.76 -3.94
C CYS A 50 -4.52 -0.48 -3.86
N ALA A 51 -3.22 -0.29 -3.67
CA ALA A 51 -2.27 -1.39 -3.51
C ALA A 51 -2.14 -1.76 -2.03
N TYR A 52 -2.09 -3.05 -1.74
CA TYR A 52 -1.76 -3.58 -0.42
C TYR A 52 -0.64 -4.61 -0.51
N VAL A 53 0.10 -4.76 0.60
CA VAL A 53 1.01 -5.89 0.81
C VAL A 53 0.22 -7.09 1.31
N ASP A 54 0.48 -8.25 0.73
CA ASP A 54 0.02 -9.54 1.25
C ASP A 54 1.16 -10.26 1.98
N ARG A 55 1.07 -10.35 3.31
CA ARG A 55 2.07 -11.04 4.15
C ARG A 55 2.07 -12.56 4.03
N THR A 56 1.05 -13.14 3.40
CA THR A 56 0.97 -14.58 3.15
C THR A 56 1.78 -14.99 1.92
N THR A 57 2.12 -14.03 1.06
CA THR A 57 2.94 -14.27 -0.14
C THR A 57 4.45 -14.27 0.18
N PRO A 58 5.26 -15.00 -0.60
CA PRO A 58 6.72 -14.85 -0.56
C PRO A 58 7.13 -13.40 -0.87
N ASN A 59 8.14 -12.90 -0.16
CA ASN A 59 8.73 -11.58 -0.39
C ASN A 59 7.74 -10.38 -0.31
N LEU A 60 6.61 -10.54 0.39
CA LEU A 60 5.65 -9.45 0.61
C LEU A 60 5.15 -8.83 -0.71
N ALA A 61 4.70 -9.69 -1.62
CA ALA A 61 4.15 -9.27 -2.90
C ALA A 61 2.90 -8.39 -2.72
N TRP A 62 2.61 -7.61 -3.75
CA TRP A 62 1.57 -6.59 -3.74
C TRP A 62 0.37 -7.03 -4.56
N ALA A 63 -0.81 -6.59 -4.17
CA ALA A 63 -2.04 -6.79 -4.94
C ALA A 63 -2.91 -5.53 -4.92
N ALA A 64 -3.82 -5.42 -5.89
CA ALA A 64 -4.74 -4.31 -6.02
C ALA A 64 -6.11 -4.66 -5.44
N GLY A 65 -6.63 -3.81 -4.55
CA GLY A 65 -7.89 -4.03 -3.84
C GLY A 65 -8.82 -2.82 -3.84
N ASN A 66 -10.05 -3.05 -3.40
CA ASN A 66 -11.02 -1.99 -3.16
C ASN A 66 -10.57 -1.14 -1.96
N CYS A 67 -10.26 0.13 -2.22
CA CYS A 67 -9.80 1.11 -1.23
C CYS A 67 -10.72 1.24 0.00
N GLN A 68 -11.99 0.84 -0.11
CA GLN A 68 -12.97 0.91 0.97
C GLN A 68 -12.86 -0.26 1.97
N LEU A 69 -11.98 -1.23 1.74
CA LEU A 69 -11.73 -2.30 2.70
C LEU A 69 -10.90 -1.77 3.88
N GLY A 70 -11.29 -2.15 5.09
CA GLY A 70 -10.68 -1.70 6.34
C GLY A 70 -9.40 -2.45 6.71
N PHE A 71 -8.40 -2.50 5.82
CA PHE A 71 -7.07 -3.01 6.18
C PHE A 71 -6.30 -1.96 7.00
N PRO A 72 -5.43 -2.38 7.95
CA PRO A 72 -4.43 -1.49 8.51
C PRO A 72 -3.48 -0.99 7.40
N TYR A 73 -2.69 0.04 7.68
CA TYR A 73 -1.79 0.65 6.71
C TYR A 73 -0.38 0.85 7.28
N VAL A 74 0.59 1.02 6.39
CA VAL A 74 1.98 1.35 6.75
C VAL A 74 2.26 2.81 6.36
N CYS A 75 2.92 3.55 7.24
CA CYS A 75 3.37 4.92 6.97
C CYS A 75 4.85 4.94 6.64
N GLU A 76 5.24 5.82 5.73
CA GLU A 76 6.62 6.23 5.49
C GLU A 76 6.76 7.72 5.81
N PHE A 77 7.88 8.09 6.42
CA PHE A 77 8.24 9.48 6.66
C PHE A 77 9.73 9.66 6.41
N ARG A 78 10.11 10.79 5.80
CA ARG A 78 11.52 11.16 5.68
C ARG A 78 12.00 11.75 7.00
N PRO A 79 13.08 11.24 7.60
CA PRO A 79 13.62 11.83 8.83
C PRO A 79 14.09 13.27 8.62
N CYS A 80 13.83 14.13 9.59
CA CYS A 80 14.25 15.54 9.61
C CYS A 80 15.76 15.74 9.36
N SER A 81 16.58 14.78 9.80
CA SER A 81 18.05 14.81 9.66
C SER A 81 18.55 14.59 8.23
N ALA A 82 17.68 14.25 7.28
CA ALA A 82 18.05 13.98 5.87
C ALA A 82 17.96 15.22 4.95
N GLY A 83 17.90 16.44 5.51
CA GLY A 83 18.06 17.68 4.74
C GLY A 83 16.80 18.30 4.16
N PHE A 84 15.60 17.94 4.65
CA PHE A 84 14.36 18.63 4.31
C PHE A 84 14.12 19.80 5.28
N LYS A 85 13.99 21.03 4.76
CA LYS A 85 13.89 22.27 5.54
C LYS A 85 12.53 22.48 6.24
N ASP A 86 11.51 21.74 5.81
CA ASP A 86 10.15 21.82 6.35
C ASP A 86 9.84 20.54 7.13
N CYS A 87 10.51 20.42 8.28
CA CYS A 87 10.15 19.49 9.34
C CYS A 87 9.01 20.08 10.16
#